data_AF-A0AAW1HS58-F1
#
_entry.id   AF-A0AAW1HS58-F1
#
_cell.length_a   1.000
_cell.length_b   1.000
_cell.length_c   1.000
_cell.angle_alpha   90.00
_cell.angle_beta   90.00
_cell.angle_gamma   90.00
#
_symmetry.space_group_name_H-M   'P 1'
#
loop_
_entity.id
_entity.type
_entity.pdbx_description
1 polymer ?
#
loop_
_entity_poly.entity_id
_entity_poly.type
_entity_poly.pdbx_seq_one_letter_code
_entity_poly.pdbx_strand_id
1 'polypeptide(L)'
;MKLLPTKWNLRTATGQSATVKGEIDVNFGMGSQAIQHRCLVADIEDKIILGMDVMSRYGLQVDLKHGVVKINNEELVLHQREDIHARVVVAENTILGERSETLLEACMDKDLPKGNVTMLEPMNDDRDVGRGIVVAKSLIQCQKTMPVRVMNLNYYPVTLQKGTVLGWCCPISAIVHKIEAEKDPPSSPLTKKLLNVIDTACKGLKGDEQRQVKDLINR
;
A
#
# COMPACT_ATOMS: atom_id res chain seq x y z
N MET A 1 -4.81 1.50 -27.41
CA MET A 1 -4.75 2.88 -26.84
C MET A 1 -4.10 3.77 -27.90
N LYS A 2 -4.74 4.88 -28.32
CA LYS A 2 -4.24 5.74 -29.41
C LYS A 2 -3.51 6.93 -28.81
N LEU A 3 -2.23 7.09 -29.14
CA LEU A 3 -1.44 8.25 -28.70
C LEU A 3 -1.76 9.46 -29.58
N LEU A 4 -1.78 10.64 -28.95
CA LEU A 4 -1.83 11.90 -29.66
C LEU A 4 -0.42 12.24 -30.16
N PRO A 5 -0.28 12.82 -31.37
CA PRO A 5 1.01 13.30 -31.84
C PRO A 5 1.52 14.40 -30.91
N THR A 6 2.83 14.42 -30.71
CA THR A 6 3.49 15.40 -29.84
C THR A 6 4.62 16.11 -30.57
N LYS A 7 4.86 17.36 -30.17
CA LYS A 7 6.01 18.17 -30.61
C LYS A 7 7.11 18.24 -29.55
N TRP A 8 6.90 17.60 -28.39
CA TRP A 8 7.84 17.65 -27.28
C TRP A 8 8.98 16.66 -27.48
N ASN A 9 10.20 17.14 -27.27
CA ASN A 9 11.39 16.30 -27.15
C ASN A 9 11.70 16.14 -25.66
N LEU A 10 11.91 14.90 -25.22
CA LEU A 10 12.27 14.61 -23.83
C LEU A 10 13.80 14.52 -23.73
N ARG A 11 14.38 15.26 -22.78
CA ARG A 11 15.81 15.19 -22.47
C ARG A 11 15.99 14.68 -21.05
N THR A 12 16.84 13.67 -20.89
CA THR A 12 17.17 13.10 -19.58
C THR A 12 18.10 14.01 -18.80
N ALA A 13 18.25 13.75 -17.49
CA ALA A 13 19.21 14.45 -16.64
C ALA A 13 20.67 14.28 -17.12
N THR A 14 20.99 13.20 -17.85
CA THR A 14 22.30 12.99 -18.48
C THR A 14 22.49 13.78 -19.77
N GLY A 15 21.47 14.53 -20.22
CA GLY A 15 21.52 15.33 -21.44
C GLY A 15 21.23 14.54 -22.72
N GLN A 16 20.89 13.25 -22.62
CA GLN A 16 20.47 12.42 -23.75
C GLN A 16 19.01 12.68 -24.10
N SER A 17 18.65 12.50 -25.37
CA SER A 17 17.25 12.58 -25.80
C SER A 17 16.60 11.21 -25.66
N ALA A 18 15.43 11.16 -25.03
CA ALA A 18 14.58 9.98 -24.98
C ALA A 18 13.55 10.03 -26.12
N THR A 19 13.31 8.88 -26.75
CA THR A 19 12.37 8.78 -27.88
C THR A 19 10.94 8.90 -27.39
N VAL A 20 10.27 10.01 -27.75
CA VAL A 20 8.86 10.24 -27.41
C VAL A 20 7.96 9.64 -28.48
N LYS A 21 7.01 8.80 -28.07
CA LYS A 21 6.04 8.09 -28.92
C LYS A 21 4.73 8.87 -29.11
N GLY A 22 4.42 9.79 -28.18
CA GLY A 22 3.22 10.63 -28.25
C GLY A 22 2.77 11.12 -26.87
N GLU A 23 1.59 11.70 -26.81
CA GLU A 23 0.92 12.17 -25.59
C GLU A 23 -0.34 11.37 -25.31
N ILE A 24 -0.71 11.25 -24.03
CA ILE A 24 -1.99 10.69 -23.62
C ILE A 24 -2.49 11.28 -22.31
N ASP A 25 -3.80 11.49 -22.22
CA ASP A 25 -4.46 11.87 -20.97
C ASP A 25 -4.62 10.60 -20.10
N VAL A 26 -4.06 10.64 -18.90
CA VAL A 26 -4.04 9.54 -17.93
C VAL A 26 -4.65 9.98 -16.61
N ASN A 27 -5.42 9.09 -16.02
CA ASN A 27 -5.91 9.22 -14.66
C ASN A 27 -5.12 8.26 -13.77
N PHE A 28 -4.47 8.78 -12.74
CA PHE A 28 -3.73 7.97 -11.77
C PHE A 28 -3.97 8.46 -10.34
N GLY A 29 -3.84 7.56 -9.38
CA GLY A 29 -3.98 7.87 -7.96
C GLY A 29 -2.64 8.27 -7.34
N MET A 30 -2.68 9.22 -6.42
CA MET A 30 -1.56 9.54 -5.54
C MET A 30 -2.10 9.93 -4.16
N GLY A 31 -1.83 9.12 -3.14
CA GLY A 31 -2.55 9.18 -1.88
C GLY A 31 -4.05 8.89 -2.09
N SER A 32 -4.92 9.69 -1.49
CA SER A 32 -6.37 9.66 -1.74
C SER A 32 -6.81 10.43 -2.99
N GLN A 33 -5.88 11.11 -3.68
CA GLN A 33 -6.21 11.99 -4.78
C GLN A 33 -6.19 11.26 -6.12
N ALA A 34 -7.19 11.53 -6.95
CA ALA A 34 -7.18 11.16 -8.36
C ALA A 34 -6.66 12.34 -9.19
N ILE A 35 -5.60 12.11 -9.95
CA ILE A 35 -4.92 13.10 -10.78
C ILE A 35 -5.21 12.79 -12.25
N GLN A 36 -5.74 13.77 -12.97
CA GLN A 36 -5.86 13.73 -14.42
C GLN A 36 -4.76 14.61 -15.04
N HIS A 37 -3.87 14.01 -15.81
CA HIS A 37 -2.78 14.75 -16.45
C HIS A 37 -2.46 14.21 -17.83
N ARG A 38 -1.95 15.09 -18.70
CA ARG A 38 -1.44 14.70 -20.00
C ARG A 38 0.02 14.29 -19.88
N CYS A 39 0.29 13.01 -20.09
CA CYS A 39 1.63 12.46 -19.99
C CYS A 39 2.25 12.23 -21.37
N LEU A 40 3.56 12.37 -21.44
CA LEU A 40 4.36 11.91 -22.57
C LEU A 40 4.60 10.41 -22.42
N VAL A 41 4.41 9.67 -23.51
CA VAL A 41 4.81 8.26 -23.60
C VAL A 41 6.16 8.24 -24.30
N ALA A 42 7.20 7.80 -23.61
CA ALA A 42 8.55 7.75 -24.13
C ALA A 42 9.21 6.40 -23.81
N ASP A 43 10.30 6.11 -24.50
CA ASP A 43 11.18 4.99 -24.18
C ASP A 43 12.13 5.39 -23.04
N ILE A 44 11.73 5.05 -21.81
CA ILE A 44 12.44 5.39 -20.57
C ILE A 44 12.63 4.12 -19.73
N GLU A 45 13.68 4.10 -18.90
CA GLU A 45 13.97 2.96 -18.01
C GLU A 45 12.93 2.83 -16.88
N ASP A 46 12.48 3.97 -16.36
CA ASP A 46 11.48 4.03 -15.31
C ASP A 46 10.06 3.81 -15.86
N LYS A 47 9.20 3.17 -15.06
CA LYS A 47 7.78 3.00 -15.46
C LYS A 47 7.07 4.35 -15.62
N ILE A 48 7.34 5.30 -14.72
CA ILE A 48 6.74 6.63 -14.67
C ILE A 48 7.78 7.60 -14.09
N ILE A 49 7.91 8.77 -14.70
CA ILE A 49 8.67 9.90 -14.14
C ILE A 49 7.68 11.03 -13.89
N LEU A 50 7.61 11.52 -12.66
CA LEU A 50 6.74 12.64 -12.29
C LEU A 50 7.46 13.96 -12.57
N GLY A 51 6.85 14.80 -13.41
CA GLY A 51 7.40 16.11 -13.77
C GLY A 51 7.06 17.22 -12.77
N MET A 52 7.82 18.31 -12.84
CA MET A 52 7.58 19.54 -12.06
C MET A 52 6.26 20.21 -12.40
N ASP A 53 5.73 19.97 -13.59
CA ASP A 53 4.42 20.43 -14.07
C ASP A 53 3.28 19.84 -13.24
N VAL A 54 3.30 18.53 -12.99
CA VAL A 54 2.33 17.87 -12.10
C VAL A 54 2.51 18.35 -10.67
N MET A 55 3.76 18.41 -10.20
CA MET A 55 4.05 18.85 -8.83
C MET A 55 3.51 20.26 -8.56
N SER A 56 3.75 21.20 -9.48
CA SER A 56 3.29 22.59 -9.34
C SER A 56 1.77 22.68 -9.45
N ARG A 57 1.16 21.94 -10.38
CA ARG A 57 -0.29 21.99 -10.63
C ARG A 57 -1.11 21.45 -9.45
N TYR A 58 -0.62 20.40 -8.80
CA TYR A 58 -1.33 19.72 -7.71
C TYR A 58 -0.76 20.05 -6.33
N GLY A 59 0.16 21.02 -6.23
CA GLY A 59 0.71 21.51 -4.96
C GLY A 59 1.54 20.48 -4.20
N LEU A 60 2.26 19.60 -4.91
CA LEU A 60 3.12 18.61 -4.27
C LEU A 60 4.32 19.30 -3.62
N GLN A 61 4.62 18.92 -2.39
CA GLN A 61 5.81 19.37 -1.68
C GLN A 61 6.73 18.17 -1.44
N VAL A 62 7.90 18.17 -2.08
CA VAL A 62 8.88 17.09 -1.94
C VAL A 62 9.87 17.45 -0.84
N ASP A 63 9.86 16.69 0.25
CA ASP A 63 10.84 16.77 1.33
C ASP A 63 11.78 15.57 1.25
N LEU A 64 12.90 15.77 0.55
CA LEU A 64 13.91 14.73 0.36
C LEU A 64 14.65 14.38 1.66
N LYS A 65 14.69 15.29 2.64
CA LYS A 65 15.38 15.05 3.92
C LYS A 65 14.61 14.04 4.76
N HIS A 66 13.29 14.18 4.83
CA HIS A 66 12.43 13.25 5.54
C HIS A 66 11.92 12.11 4.65
N GLY A 67 12.21 12.16 3.35
CA GLY A 67 11.77 11.16 2.40
C GLY A 67 10.25 11.12 2.28
N VAL A 68 9.60 12.29 2.15
CA VAL A 68 8.14 12.38 1.99
C VAL A 68 7.74 13.31 0.85
N VAL A 69 6.60 13.02 0.22
CA VAL A 69 5.88 13.94 -0.66
C VAL A 69 4.57 14.29 0.03
N LYS A 70 4.34 15.58 0.24
CA LYS A 70 3.05 16.08 0.73
C LYS A 70 2.15 16.42 -0.45
N ILE A 71 0.90 15.98 -0.39
CA ILE A 71 -0.17 16.42 -1.28
C ILE A 71 -1.40 16.73 -0.43
N ASN A 72 -1.92 17.95 -0.53
CA ASN A 72 -2.99 18.43 0.37
C ASN A 72 -2.62 18.20 1.86
N ASN A 73 -3.46 17.51 2.62
CA ASN A 73 -3.24 17.16 4.04
C ASN A 73 -2.66 15.74 4.21
N GLU A 74 -2.00 15.21 3.18
CA GLU A 74 -1.48 13.83 3.17
C GLU A 74 0.02 13.83 2.97
N GLU A 75 0.73 13.09 3.81
CA GLU A 75 2.15 12.79 3.61
C GLU A 75 2.31 11.37 3.07
N LEU A 76 2.99 11.27 1.91
CA LEU A 76 3.33 10.02 1.23
C LEU A 76 4.82 9.75 1.43
N VAL A 77 5.16 8.60 2.01
CA VAL A 77 6.57 8.22 2.19
C VAL A 77 7.21 7.86 0.85
N LEU A 78 8.32 8.52 0.53
CA LEU A 78 9.20 8.15 -0.57
C LEU A 78 10.10 7.02 -0.11
N HIS A 79 9.93 5.87 -0.74
CA HIS A 79 10.91 4.80 -0.63
C HIS A 79 12.02 5.07 -1.65
N GLN A 80 13.27 5.02 -1.20
CA GLN A 80 14.36 4.82 -2.14
C GLN A 80 14.08 3.53 -2.90
N ARG A 81 14.63 3.41 -4.12
CA ARG A 81 14.77 2.11 -4.80
C ARG A 81 15.72 1.24 -3.98
N GLU A 82 15.30 0.85 -2.79
CA GLU A 82 15.82 -0.34 -2.18
C GLU A 82 15.12 -1.45 -2.93
N ASP A 83 15.87 -2.08 -3.83
CA ASP A 83 15.59 -3.41 -4.35
C ASP A 83 15.58 -4.39 -3.17
N ILE A 84 14.61 -4.26 -2.25
CA ILE A 84 14.28 -5.28 -1.26
C ILE A 84 13.55 -6.39 -2.01
N HIS A 85 14.17 -6.91 -3.07
CA HIS A 85 13.81 -8.15 -3.72
C HIS A 85 14.43 -9.28 -2.90
N ALA A 86 14.06 -9.36 -1.62
CA ALA A 86 14.29 -10.53 -0.80
C ALA A 86 13.11 -11.47 -1.02
N ARG A 87 13.40 -12.68 -1.52
CA ARG A 87 12.41 -13.73 -1.64
C ARG A 87 12.26 -14.42 -0.29
N VAL A 88 11.03 -14.68 0.08
CA VAL A 88 10.71 -15.51 1.23
C VAL A 88 10.60 -16.95 0.74
N VAL A 89 11.44 -17.83 1.29
CA VAL A 89 11.53 -19.23 0.89
C VAL A 89 11.31 -20.16 2.06
N VAL A 90 10.76 -21.35 1.79
CA VAL A 90 10.58 -22.41 2.79
C VAL A 90 11.91 -22.82 3.40
N ALA A 91 12.03 -22.80 4.72
CA ALA A 91 13.31 -23.06 5.42
C ALA A 91 13.69 -24.54 5.41
N GLU A 92 12.69 -25.43 5.42
CA GLU A 92 12.85 -26.88 5.43
C GLU A 92 11.65 -27.60 4.80
N ASN A 93 11.86 -28.85 4.35
CA ASN A 93 10.80 -29.64 3.73
C ASN A 93 9.60 -29.77 4.66
N THR A 94 8.43 -29.30 4.23
CA THR A 94 7.22 -29.24 5.04
C THR A 94 6.07 -29.91 4.32
N ILE A 95 5.36 -30.80 5.01
CA ILE A 95 4.14 -31.44 4.49
C ILE A 95 2.93 -30.61 4.93
N LEU A 96 2.18 -30.10 3.96
CA LEU A 96 0.90 -29.46 4.17
C LEU A 96 -0.19 -30.53 4.13
N GLY A 97 -0.97 -30.65 5.20
CA GLY A 97 -2.14 -31.53 5.24
C GLY A 97 -3.17 -31.14 4.18
N GLU A 98 -4.04 -32.06 3.80
CA GLU A 98 -5.18 -31.73 2.93
C GLU A 98 -6.14 -30.79 3.66
N ARG A 99 -6.72 -29.82 2.95
CA ARG A 99 -7.71 -28.87 3.49
C ARG A 99 -7.27 -28.19 4.80
N SER A 100 -5.97 -27.99 5.00
CA SER A 100 -5.41 -27.46 6.25
C SER A 100 -4.71 -26.12 6.05
N GLU A 101 -4.67 -25.34 7.14
CA GLU A 101 -3.82 -24.17 7.30
C GLU A 101 -2.62 -24.54 8.18
N THR A 102 -1.43 -24.12 7.77
CA THR A 102 -0.16 -24.44 8.43
C THR A 102 0.69 -23.18 8.57
N LEU A 103 1.26 -22.97 9.75
CA LEU A 103 2.36 -22.02 9.96
C LEU A 103 3.67 -22.77 9.72
N LEU A 104 4.36 -22.46 8.63
CA LEU A 104 5.66 -23.05 8.30
C LEU A 104 6.78 -22.04 8.54
N GLU A 105 8.00 -22.55 8.79
CA GLU A 105 9.18 -21.69 8.89
C GLU A 105 9.69 -21.31 7.50
N ALA A 106 9.89 -20.02 7.30
CA ALA A 106 10.49 -19.46 6.11
C ALA A 106 11.72 -18.62 6.46
N CYS A 107 12.61 -18.42 5.50
CA CYS A 107 13.72 -17.48 5.60
C CYS A 107 13.77 -16.58 4.36
N MET A 108 14.51 -15.48 4.45
CA MET A 108 14.81 -14.66 3.29
C MET A 108 16.03 -15.22 2.56
N ASP A 109 16.01 -15.15 1.23
CA ASP A 109 17.14 -15.54 0.39
C ASP A 109 18.31 -14.55 0.43
N LYS A 110 18.10 -13.39 1.06
CA LYS A 110 19.07 -12.32 1.31
C LYS A 110 18.94 -11.81 2.73
N ASP A 111 20.04 -11.39 3.32
CA ASP A 111 20.04 -10.74 4.62
C ASP A 111 19.46 -9.32 4.51
N LEU A 112 18.37 -9.06 5.21
CA LEU A 112 17.86 -7.72 5.46
C LEU A 112 18.27 -7.26 6.87
N PRO A 113 18.36 -5.93 7.12
CA PRO A 113 18.63 -5.41 8.44
C PRO A 113 17.63 -5.99 9.45
N LYS A 114 18.15 -6.66 10.48
CA LYS A 114 17.33 -7.31 11.51
C LYS A 114 16.44 -6.29 12.20
N GLY A 115 15.19 -6.69 12.46
CA GLY A 115 14.22 -5.87 13.16
C GLY A 115 13.32 -5.01 12.27
N ASN A 116 13.66 -4.83 10.99
CA ASN A 116 12.77 -4.18 10.03
C ASN A 116 11.47 -4.99 9.86
N VAL A 117 10.34 -4.31 9.73
CA VAL A 117 9.07 -4.95 9.37
C VAL A 117 8.89 -4.83 7.87
N THR A 118 8.51 -5.90 7.20
CA THR A 118 8.25 -5.95 5.77
C THR A 118 6.94 -6.69 5.49
N MET A 119 6.30 -6.38 4.36
CA MET A 119 5.11 -7.08 3.88
C MET A 119 5.55 -8.27 3.04
N LEU A 120 5.15 -9.48 3.40
CA LEU A 120 5.20 -10.62 2.49
C LEU A 120 4.07 -10.49 1.49
N GLU A 121 4.41 -10.25 0.23
CA GLU A 121 3.49 -10.35 -0.90
C GLU A 121 3.62 -11.73 -1.54
N PRO A 122 2.55 -12.55 -1.55
CA PRO A 122 2.59 -13.87 -2.15
C PRO A 122 2.68 -13.79 -3.68
N MET A 123 3.36 -14.76 -4.29
CA MET A 123 3.33 -14.92 -5.75
C MET A 123 1.96 -15.45 -6.19
N ASN A 124 1.29 -14.73 -7.08
CA ASN A 124 0.01 -15.13 -7.67
C ASN A 124 0.17 -16.14 -8.83
N ASP A 125 1.19 -17.01 -8.75
CA ASP A 125 1.53 -17.96 -9.80
C ASP A 125 1.65 -19.37 -9.22
N ASP A 126 0.87 -20.30 -9.77
CA ASP A 126 0.87 -21.72 -9.40
C ASP A 126 2.23 -22.40 -9.67
N ARG A 127 3.13 -21.78 -10.44
CA ARG A 127 4.43 -22.35 -10.83
C ARG A 127 5.38 -22.57 -9.65
N ASP A 128 5.37 -21.71 -8.64
CA ASP A 128 6.36 -21.79 -7.55
C ASP A 128 5.85 -22.60 -6.35
N VAL A 129 4.66 -22.26 -5.85
CA VAL A 129 4.10 -22.88 -4.62
C VAL A 129 3.23 -24.11 -4.93
N GLY A 130 2.82 -24.27 -6.18
CA GLY A 130 1.92 -25.33 -6.62
C GLY A 130 0.44 -24.92 -6.55
N ARG A 131 -0.33 -25.44 -7.50
CA ARG A 131 -1.78 -25.18 -7.60
C ARG A 131 -2.52 -25.57 -6.32
N GLY A 132 -3.42 -24.69 -5.89
CA GLY A 132 -4.25 -24.92 -4.70
C GLY A 132 -3.51 -24.65 -3.38
N ILE A 133 -2.28 -24.14 -3.42
CA ILE A 133 -1.59 -23.62 -2.25
C ILE A 133 -1.75 -22.11 -2.20
N VAL A 134 -2.20 -21.60 -1.06
CA VAL A 134 -2.40 -20.16 -0.83
C VAL A 134 -1.46 -19.71 0.27
N VAL A 135 -0.62 -18.72 -0.04
CA VAL A 135 0.25 -18.07 0.94
C VAL A 135 -0.46 -16.81 1.44
N ALA A 136 -0.54 -16.65 2.76
CA ALA A 136 -1.13 -15.46 3.35
C ALA A 136 -0.21 -14.25 3.15
N LYS A 137 -0.78 -13.15 2.71
CA LYS A 137 -0.15 -11.83 2.79
C LYS A 137 -0.04 -11.42 4.26
N SER A 138 1.16 -11.10 4.72
CA SER A 138 1.41 -10.84 6.14
C SER A 138 2.50 -9.80 6.38
N LEU A 139 2.42 -9.11 7.52
CA LEU A 139 3.51 -8.32 8.05
C LEU A 139 4.46 -9.25 8.80
N ILE A 140 5.72 -9.27 8.39
CA ILE A 140 6.78 -10.11 8.95
C ILE A 140 7.91 -9.23 9.46
N GLN A 141 8.45 -9.58 10.62
CA GLN A 141 9.67 -8.96 11.12
C GLN A 141 10.87 -9.69 10.55
N CYS A 142 11.82 -8.96 9.97
CA CYS A 142 13.06 -9.48 9.42
C CYS A 142 13.90 -10.13 10.52
N GLN A 143 13.87 -11.47 10.54
CA GLN A 143 14.64 -12.34 11.42
C GLN A 143 15.28 -13.48 10.61
N LYS A 144 16.06 -14.35 11.26
CA LYS A 144 16.73 -15.47 10.58
C LYS A 144 15.73 -16.48 10.00
N THR A 145 14.69 -16.78 10.77
CA THR A 145 13.51 -17.55 10.34
C THR A 145 12.27 -16.80 10.80
N MET A 146 11.17 -16.95 10.06
CA MET A 146 9.91 -16.30 10.36
C MET A 146 8.74 -17.25 10.04
N PRO A 147 7.64 -17.18 10.81
CA PRO A 147 6.47 -17.98 10.52
C PRO A 147 5.71 -17.38 9.32
N VAL A 148 5.46 -18.21 8.32
CA VAL A 148 4.61 -17.89 7.17
C VAL A 148 3.41 -18.81 7.17
N ARG A 149 2.23 -18.22 7.00
CA ARG A 149 0.95 -18.92 7.00
C ARG A 149 0.60 -19.35 5.59
N VAL A 150 0.37 -20.64 5.41
CA VAL A 150 0.08 -21.26 4.13
C VAL A 150 -1.12 -22.19 4.28
N MET A 151 -2.01 -22.20 3.29
CA MET A 151 -3.18 -23.06 3.26
C MET A 151 -3.13 -23.99 2.05
N ASN A 152 -3.36 -25.27 2.28
CA ASN A 152 -3.55 -26.25 1.22
C ASN A 152 -5.05 -26.45 0.98
N LEU A 153 -5.53 -26.00 -0.18
CA LEU A 153 -6.92 -26.16 -0.59
C LEU A 153 -7.21 -27.51 -1.24
N ASN A 154 -6.17 -28.30 -1.56
CA ASN A 154 -6.31 -29.59 -2.19
C ASN A 154 -6.90 -30.64 -1.23
N TYR A 155 -7.48 -31.69 -1.81
CA TYR A 155 -7.95 -32.90 -1.13
C TYR A 155 -6.85 -33.98 -1.03
N TYR A 156 -5.58 -33.55 -1.02
CA TYR A 156 -4.42 -34.40 -0.84
C TYR A 156 -3.29 -33.60 -0.19
N PRO A 157 -2.38 -34.25 0.55
CA PRO A 157 -1.25 -33.57 1.16
C PRO A 157 -0.25 -33.08 0.09
N VAL A 158 0.37 -31.93 0.33
CA VAL A 158 1.36 -31.32 -0.57
C VAL A 158 2.66 -31.09 0.19
N THR A 159 3.79 -31.54 -0.38
CA THR A 159 5.11 -31.31 0.20
C THR A 159 5.75 -30.09 -0.43
N LEU A 160 5.97 -29.04 0.36
CA LEU A 160 6.81 -27.91 -0.02
C LEU A 160 8.26 -28.25 0.28
N GLN A 161 9.14 -28.07 -0.71
CA GLN A 161 10.56 -28.33 -0.56
C GLN A 161 11.26 -27.11 0.05
N LYS A 162 12.36 -27.36 0.76
CA LYS A 162 13.27 -26.29 1.17
C LYS A 162 13.67 -25.45 -0.05
N GLY A 163 13.57 -24.13 0.08
CA GLY A 163 13.87 -23.19 -0.99
C GLY A 163 12.71 -22.88 -1.93
N THR A 164 11.54 -23.52 -1.78
CA THR A 164 10.32 -23.12 -2.50
C THR A 164 10.00 -21.66 -2.19
N VAL A 165 9.83 -20.84 -3.23
CA VAL A 165 9.50 -19.42 -3.09
C VAL A 165 8.04 -19.26 -2.71
N LEU A 166 7.77 -18.52 -1.63
CA LEU A 166 6.43 -18.22 -1.14
C LEU A 166 5.95 -16.84 -1.59
N GLY A 167 6.89 -15.94 -1.85
CA GLY A 167 6.62 -14.56 -2.20
C GLY A 167 7.85 -13.69 -2.07
N TRP A 168 7.65 -12.37 -2.09
CA TRP A 168 8.70 -11.39 -1.91
C TRP A 168 8.36 -10.42 -0.79
N CYS A 169 9.40 -9.90 -0.15
CA CYS A 169 9.29 -8.81 0.80
C CYS A 169 9.05 -7.49 0.05
N CYS A 170 8.10 -6.69 0.51
CA CYS A 170 7.92 -5.31 0.10
C CYS A 170 8.14 -4.38 1.31
N PRO A 171 8.81 -3.24 1.12
CA PRO A 171 8.82 -2.21 2.15
C PRO A 171 7.38 -1.81 2.48
N ILE A 172 7.08 -1.66 3.77
CA ILE A 172 5.77 -1.20 4.21
C ILE A 172 5.80 0.32 4.17
N SER A 173 4.93 0.91 3.36
CA SER A 173 4.59 2.32 3.52
C SER A 173 3.62 2.44 4.70
N ALA A 174 3.90 3.37 5.62
CA ALA A 174 2.87 3.80 6.56
C ALA A 174 1.68 4.31 5.75
N ILE A 175 0.47 3.89 6.13
CA ILE A 175 -0.76 4.43 5.58
C ILE A 175 -0.69 5.93 5.79
N VAL A 176 -0.79 6.65 4.67
CA VAL A 176 -0.97 8.11 4.55
C VAL A 176 -1.21 8.77 5.89
N HIS A 177 -0.22 9.50 6.41
CA HIS A 177 -0.48 10.40 7.52
C HIS A 177 -1.41 11.49 6.99
N LYS A 178 -2.72 11.30 7.21
CA LYS A 178 -3.67 12.39 7.09
C LYS A 178 -3.35 13.31 8.26
N ILE A 179 -2.68 14.41 7.98
CA ILE A 179 -2.44 15.44 8.97
C ILE A 179 -3.83 15.81 9.49
N GLU A 180 -4.03 15.59 10.80
CA GLU A 180 -5.31 15.84 11.48
C GLU A 180 -5.85 17.21 11.05
N ALA A 181 -7.17 17.26 10.83
CA ALA A 181 -7.85 18.49 10.45
C ALA A 181 -7.39 19.63 11.36
N GLU A 182 -7.13 20.81 10.75
CA GLU A 182 -7.11 22.06 11.51
C GLU A 182 -8.27 22.01 12.51
N LYS A 183 -7.96 22.24 13.79
CA LYS A 183 -8.97 22.27 14.85
C LYS A 183 -10.16 23.04 14.32
N ASP A 184 -11.28 22.35 14.12
CA ASP A 184 -12.51 23.01 13.71
C ASP A 184 -12.72 24.21 14.63
N PRO A 185 -13.05 25.40 14.10
CA PRO A 185 -13.52 26.48 14.95
C PRO A 185 -14.65 25.95 15.83
N PRO A 186 -14.78 26.43 17.08
CA PRO A 186 -15.58 25.78 18.12
C PRO A 186 -16.94 25.34 17.58
N SER A 187 -17.10 24.01 17.50
CA SER A 187 -18.31 23.24 17.21
C SER A 187 -19.40 23.99 16.45
N SER A 188 -19.46 23.81 15.13
CA SER A 188 -20.72 24.02 14.41
C SER A 188 -21.81 23.12 15.03
N PRO A 189 -23.06 23.60 15.18
CA PRO A 189 -24.10 22.82 15.84
C PRO A 189 -24.32 21.50 15.10
N LEU A 190 -24.40 20.41 15.87
CA LEU A 190 -24.64 19.03 15.41
C LEU A 190 -25.55 18.99 14.18
N THR A 191 -25.08 18.36 13.11
CA THR A 191 -25.83 18.20 11.87
C THR A 191 -27.23 17.66 12.18
N LYS A 192 -28.30 18.19 11.56
CA LYS A 192 -29.70 17.79 11.83
C LYS A 192 -29.95 16.27 11.79
N LYS A 193 -29.16 15.53 11.01
CA LYS A 193 -29.18 14.06 10.98
C LYS A 193 -28.75 13.43 12.30
N LEU A 194 -27.72 13.96 12.95
CA LEU A 194 -27.23 13.49 14.26
C LEU A 194 -28.24 13.79 15.37
N LEU A 195 -28.87 14.97 15.35
CA LEU A 195 -29.92 15.31 16.31
C LEU A 195 -31.08 14.30 16.27
N ASN A 196 -31.51 13.90 15.07
CA ASN A 196 -32.55 12.88 14.91
C ASN A 196 -32.14 11.50 15.44
N VAL A 197 -30.86 11.13 15.31
CA VAL A 197 -30.33 9.87 15.85
C VAL A 197 -30.32 9.91 17.37
N ILE A 198 -29.92 11.03 17.97
CA ILE A 198 -29.93 11.24 19.42
C ILE A 198 -31.37 11.14 19.95
N ASP A 199 -32.31 11.85 19.34
CA ASP A 199 -33.71 11.80 19.74
C ASP A 199 -34.28 10.38 19.62
N THR A 200 -33.89 9.64 18.58
CA THR A 200 -34.31 8.24 18.42
C THR A 200 -33.70 7.33 19.49
N ALA A 201 -32.43 7.51 19.81
CA ALA A 201 -31.74 6.74 20.85
C ALA A 201 -32.25 7.06 22.27
N CYS A 202 -32.70 8.30 22.51
CA CYS A 202 -33.19 8.75 23.80
C CYS A 202 -34.68 8.43 24.09
N LYS A 203 -35.44 7.91 23.11
CA LYS A 203 -36.89 7.62 23.23
C LYS A 203 -37.29 6.66 24.37
N GLY A 204 -36.34 5.90 24.94
CA GLY A 204 -36.59 4.98 26.05
C GLY A 204 -35.78 5.27 27.32
N LEU A 205 -34.99 6.35 27.34
CA LEU A 205 -34.07 6.67 28.44
C LEU A 205 -34.72 7.61 29.45
N LYS A 206 -34.41 7.44 30.74
CA LYS A 206 -34.85 8.33 31.82
C LYS A 206 -33.94 9.56 31.91
N GLY A 207 -34.40 10.61 32.58
CA GLY A 207 -33.79 11.95 32.54
C GLY A 207 -32.28 12.01 32.81
N ASP A 208 -31.77 11.19 33.72
CA ASP A 208 -30.33 11.13 34.04
C ASP A 208 -29.51 10.43 32.94
N GLU A 209 -30.06 9.39 32.31
CA GLU A 209 -29.44 8.67 31.21
C GLU A 209 -29.39 9.54 29.94
N GLN A 210 -30.44 10.33 29.69
CA GLN A 210 -30.47 11.28 28.58
C GLN A 210 -29.41 12.39 28.75
N ARG A 211 -29.15 12.83 29.99
CA ARG A 211 -28.09 13.80 30.28
C ARG A 211 -26.71 13.22 30.02
N GLN A 212 -26.44 11.99 30.46
CA GLN A 212 -25.18 11.30 30.19
C GLN A 212 -24.90 11.14 28.69
N VAL A 213 -25.92 10.79 27.89
CA VAL A 213 -25.77 10.68 26.43
C VAL A 213 -25.40 12.03 25.82
N LYS A 214 -26.02 13.14 26.26
CA LYS A 214 -25.67 14.49 25.78
C LYS A 214 -24.25 14.92 26.18
N ASP A 215 -23.82 14.57 27.39
CA ASP A 215 -22.47 14.87 27.88
C ASP A 215 -21.39 14.08 27.13
N LEU A 216 -21.69 12.85 26.69
CA LEU A 216 -20.79 12.05 25.85
C LEU A 216 -20.62 12.62 24.43
N ILE A 217 -21.61 13.35 23.92
CA ILE A 217 -21.61 13.89 22.55
C ILE A 217 -20.92 15.26 22.49
N ASN A 218 -20.87 15.99 23.61
CA ASN A 218 -20.24 17.31 23.70
C ASN A 218 -18.77 17.28 24.18
N ARG A 219 -18.15 16.10 24.25
CA ARG A 219 -16.71 15.91 24.54
C ARG A 219 -15.91 15.79 23.25
#